data_AF-A0A6A0B7G6-F1
#
_entry.id   AF-A0A6A0B7G6-F1
#
_cell.length_a   1.000
_cell.length_b   1.000
_cell.length_c   1.000
_cell.angle_alpha   90.00
_cell.angle_beta   90.00
_cell.angle_gamma   90.00
#
_symmetry.space_group_name_H-M   'P 1'
#
loop_
_entity.id
_entity.type
_entity.pdbx_description
1 polymer ?
#
loop_
_entity_poly.entity_id
_entity_poly.type
_entity_poly.pdbx_seq_one_letter_code
_entity_poly.pdbx_strand_id
1 'polypeptide(L)' 'MEYKEIKKYVRKNVEITTKTNVIRGFYVQSDLDDNEEGTDLIWYVVLETPKTDITGEVELIPISEIKSIEVTE' A
#
# COMPACT_ATOMS: atom_id res chain seq x y z
N MET A 1 9.01 -0.36 -8.63
CA MET A 1 8.96 -1.54 -7.76
C MET A 1 7.99 -2.53 -8.36
N GLU A 2 8.28 -3.83 -8.33
CA GLU A 2 7.38 -4.84 -8.91
C GLU A 2 6.36 -5.35 -7.89
N TYR A 3 5.16 -5.73 -8.35
CA TYR A 3 4.10 -6.28 -7.49
C TYR A 3 4.56 -7.49 -6.65
N LYS A 4 5.36 -8.38 -7.24
CA LYS A 4 5.87 -9.57 -6.54
C LYS A 4 6.74 -9.20 -5.33
N GLU A 5 7.46 -8.08 -5.41
CA GLU A 5 8.33 -7.62 -4.33
C GLU A 5 7.54 -7.09 -3.15
N ILE A 6 6.39 -6.46 -3.38
CA ILE A 6 5.58 -5.87 -2.30
C ILE A 6 4.70 -6.90 -1.59
N LYS A 7 4.36 -8.01 -2.27
CA LYS A 7 3.52 -9.08 -1.71
C LYS A 7 4.10 -9.71 -0.44
N LYS A 8 5.43 -9.64 -0.25
CA LYS A 8 6.12 -10.15 0.95
C LYS A 8 5.87 -9.32 2.21
N TYR A 9 5.26 -8.14 2.05
CA TYR A 9 4.93 -7.21 3.15
C TYR A 9 3.48 -7.35 3.62
N VAL A 10 2.68 -8.20 2.98
CA VAL A 10 1.30 -8.51 3.39
C VAL A 10 1.25 -8.94 4.85
N ARG A 11 0.31 -8.35 5.60
CA ARG A 11 0.07 -8.56 7.04
C ARG A 11 1.24 -8.17 7.94
N LYS A 12 1.98 -7.12 7.56
CA LYS A 12 3.06 -6.55 8.37
C LYS A 12 2.81 -5.07 8.61
N ASN A 13 3.27 -4.58 9.75
CA ASN A 13 3.41 -3.14 9.96
C ASN A 13 4.54 -2.64 9.05
N VAL A 14 4.23 -1.65 8.22
CA VAL A 14 5.17 -1.09 7.27
C VAL A 14 5.13 0.43 7.27
N GLU A 15 6.27 1.00 6.95
CA GLU A 15 6.42 2.38 6.50
C GLU A 15 6.61 2.38 4.99
N ILE A 16 5.72 3.08 4.28
CA ILE A 16 5.77 3.27 2.83
C ILE A 16 6.20 4.69 2.55
N THR A 17 7.36 4.84 1.90
CA THR A 17 7.80 6.13 1.37
C THR A 17 7.32 6.25 -0.07
N THR A 18 6.42 7.20 -0.31
CA THR A 18 5.95 7.57 -1.65
C THR A 18 6.79 8.70 -2.23
N LYS A 19 6.43 9.19 -3.42
CA LYS A 19 7.10 10.37 -4.02
C LYS A 19 6.89 11.65 -3.23
N THR A 20 5.75 11.78 -2.56
CA THR A 20 5.29 13.03 -1.93
C THR A 20 5.24 12.95 -0.40
N ASN A 21 5.00 11.78 0.18
CA ASN A 21 4.80 11.58 1.61
C ASN A 21 5.33 10.23 2.12
N VAL A 22 5.46 10.11 3.44
CA VAL A 22 5.73 8.86 4.15
C VAL A 22 4.49 8.46 4.92
N ILE A 23 4.02 7.23 4.73
CA ILE A 23 2.79 6.69 5.31
C ILE A 23 3.14 5.45 6.13
N ARG A 24 2.64 5.35 7.36
CA ARG A 24 2.87 4.21 8.27
C ARG A 24 1.54 3.51 8.55
N GLY A 25 1.52 2.19 8.44
CA GLY A 25 0.32 1.42 8.75
C GLY A 25 0.52 -0.08 8.63
N PHE A 26 -0.56 -0.82 8.85
CA PHE A 26 -0.60 -2.26 8.67
C PHE A 26 -0.96 -2.58 7.21
N TYR A 27 -0.05 -3.23 6.48
CA TYR A 27 -0.30 -3.65 5.12
C TYR A 27 -1.31 -4.80 5.12
N VAL A 28 -2.51 -4.57 4.60
CA VAL A 28 -3.58 -5.57 4.59
C VAL A 28 -3.45 -6.49 3.39
N GLN A 29 -3.43 -5.91 2.19
CA GLN A 29 -3.49 -6.63 0.92
C GLN A 29 -3.03 -5.73 -0.23
N SER A 30 -2.69 -6.31 -1.38
CA SER A 30 -2.64 -5.59 -2.64
C SER A 30 -3.67 -6.14 -3.59
N ASP A 31 -4.56 -5.27 -4.05
CA ASP A 31 -5.60 -5.59 -5.01
C ASP A 31 -5.22 -5.05 -6.39
N LEU A 32 -5.63 -5.82 -7.40
CA LEU A 32 -5.63 -5.40 -8.79
C LEU A 32 -6.95 -4.71 -9.02
N ASP A 33 -6.91 -3.40 -9.20
CA ASP A 33 -8.05 -2.73 -9.78
C ASP A 33 -8.02 -3.04 -11.29
N ASP A 34 -8.81 -4.03 -11.71
CA ASP A 34 -9.06 -4.32 -13.12
C ASP A 34 -10.07 -3.28 -13.61
N ASN A 35 -9.61 -2.04 -13.78
CA ASN A 35 -10.44 -0.98 -14.32
C ASN A 35 -10.71 -1.31 -15.79
N GLU A 36 -11.94 -1.74 -16.07
CA GLU A 36 -12.39 -2.47 -17.27
C GLU A 36 -12.43 -1.63 -18.57
N GLU A 37 -11.68 -0.53 -18.67
CA GLU A 37 -11.51 0.24 -19.90
C GLU A 37 -10.08 0.77 -20.05
N GLY A 38 -9.21 -0.05 -20.63
CA GLY A 38 -8.07 0.43 -21.41
C GLY A 38 -6.90 0.99 -20.61
N THR A 39 -5.82 0.20 -20.58
CA THR A 39 -4.43 0.61 -20.35
C THR A 39 -4.05 0.98 -18.92
N ASP A 40 -3.01 0.29 -18.44
CA ASP A 40 -2.34 0.42 -17.14
C ASP A 40 -3.02 -0.31 -15.95
N LEU A 41 -2.53 -1.51 -15.65
CA LEU A 41 -2.79 -2.21 -14.39
C LEU A 41 -2.22 -1.36 -13.24
N ILE A 42 -3.07 -0.58 -12.58
CA ILE A 42 -2.68 0.17 -11.39
C ILE A 42 -2.86 -0.75 -10.19
N TRP A 43 -1.74 -1.18 -9.63
CA TRP A 43 -1.72 -1.94 -8.40
C TRP A 43 -1.78 -1.00 -7.20
N TYR A 44 -2.60 -1.33 -6.21
CA TYR A 44 -2.70 -0.55 -4.98
C TYR A 44 -2.21 -1.33 -3.77
N VAL A 45 -1.62 -0.60 -2.82
CA VAL A 45 -1.38 -1.10 -1.47
C VAL A 45 -2.53 -0.64 -0.59
N VAL A 46 -3.18 -1.60 0.09
CA VAL A 46 -4.19 -1.37 1.11
C VAL A 46 -3.48 -1.26 2.45
N LEU A 47 -3.37 -0.05 2.97
CA LEU A 47 -2.80 0.23 4.29
C LEU A 47 -3.90 0.57 5.27
N GLU A 48 -3.97 -0.18 6.37
CA GLU A 48 -4.80 0.15 7.51
C GLU A 48 -3.96 0.97 8.49
N THR A 49 -4.30 2.25 8.63
CA THR A 49 -3.61 3.13 9.58
C THR A 49 -4.36 3.12 10.91
N PRO A 50 -3.66 2.95 12.05
CA PRO A 50 -4.30 3.03 13.35
C PRO A 50 -4.69 4.48 13.64
N LYS A 51 -5.97 4.82 13.47
CA LYS A 51 -6.54 6.05 14.03
C LYS A 51 -6.86 5.85 15.51
N THR A 52 -6.78 6.95 16.25
CA THR A 52 -7.08 7.02 17.69
C THR A 52 -8.54 6.64 18.01
N ASP A 53 -9.39 6.65 16.99
CA ASP A 53 -10.76 6.15 17.01
C ASP A 53 -10.82 4.83 16.23
N ILE A 54 -11.23 3.76 16.92
CA ILE A 54 -11.74 2.41 16.57
C ILE A 54 -12.05 1.99 15.11
N THR A 55 -11.97 2.86 14.11
CA THR A 55 -12.04 2.55 12.68
C THR A 55 -10.70 2.83 12.02
N GLY A 56 -10.00 1.79 11.59
CA GLY A 56 -8.79 1.94 10.76
C GLY A 56 -9.15 2.61 9.43
N GLU A 57 -8.36 3.61 9.02
CA GLU A 57 -8.50 4.17 7.67
C GLU A 57 -7.74 3.31 6.69
N VAL A 58 -8.43 2.93 5.61
CA VAL A 58 -7.85 2.23 4.49
C VAL A 58 -7.37 3.25 3.47
N GLU A 59 -6.06 3.32 3.26
CA GLU A 59 -5.45 4.14 2.22
C GLU A 59 -5.00 3.27 1.05
N LEU A 60 -5.36 3.66 -0.17
CA LEU A 60 -4.96 3.01 -1.41
C LEU A 60 -3.79 3.76 -2.03
N ILE A 61 -2.60 3.14 -2.04
CA ILE A 61 -1.40 3.77 -2.60
C ILE A 61 -1.02 3.07 -3.91
N PRO A 62 -0.96 3.78 -5.05
CA PRO A 62 -0.49 3.22 -6.32
C PRO A 62 0.97 2.74 -6.20
N ILE A 63 1.31 1.54 -6.67
CA ILE A 63 2.70 1.05 -6.67
C ILE A 63 3.65 2.00 -7.40
N SER A 64 3.17 2.66 -8.45
CA SER A 64 3.93 3.64 -9.24
C SER A 64 4.38 4.87 -8.43
N GLU A 65 3.75 5.14 -7.29
CA GLU A 65 4.08 6.22 -6.36
C GLU A 65 5.07 5.77 -5.28
N ILE A 66 5.18 4.46 -5.05
CA ILE A 66 6.01 3.88 -3.98
C ILE A 66 7.49 3.91 -4.38
N LYS A 67 8.30 4.57 -3.55
CA LYS A 67 9.76 4.56 -3.66
C LYS A 67 10.38 3.41 -2.86
N SER A 68 9.96 3.24 -1.61
CA SER A 68 10.45 2.18 -0.71
C SER A 68 9.38 1.74 0.29
N ILE A 69 9.53 0.51 0.80
CA ILE A 69 8.72 -0.07 1.87
C ILE A 69 9.67 -0.68 2.89
N GLU A 70 9.50 -0.32 4.15
CA GLU A 70 10.27 -0.83 5.28
C GLU A 70 9.33 -1.46 6.30
N VAL A 71 9.73 -2.60 6.88
CA VAL A 71 8.95 -3.25 7.94
C VAL A 71 9.30 -2.57 9.26
N THR A 72 8.28 -2.16 10.00
CA THR A 72 8.43 -1.58 11.34
C THR A 72 8.04 -2.65 12.36
N GLU A 73 8.97 -3.02 13.25
CA GLU A 73 8.76 -4.00 14.33
C GLU A 73 7.96 -3.44 15.51
#